data_AF-A0AAV9Y3P2-F1
#
_entry.id   AF-A0AAV9Y3P2-F1
#
_cell.length_a   1.000
_cell.length_b   1.000
_cell.length_c   1.000
_cell.angle_alpha   90.00
_cell.angle_beta   90.00
_cell.angle_gamma   90.00
#
_symmetry.space_group_name_H-M   'P 1'
#
loop_
_entity.id
_entity.type
_entity.pdbx_description
1 polymer ?
#
loop_
_entity_poly.entity_id
_entity_poly.type
_entity_poly.pdbx_seq_one_letter_code
_entity_poly.pdbx_strand_id
1 'polypeptide(L)'
;MASEARSKLKQHRSDLRKLSLVFFIIMDLFYAGILLSSVGRVCDTPLKSWLFGAILLVGTKLVLSRNKIDKYHRMLVWPKISVAVIGEAILFIGSFLWFTLGTVWVNTSLVCQSTAPALWWTSFVTISSIWFFTAGLALSLIGITVYHMISTGGSNPEFNTVSRN
;
A
#
# COMPACT_ATOMS: atom_id res chain seq x y z
N MET A 1 9.42 -26.82 23.45
CA MET A 1 8.19 -26.43 22.74
C MET A 1 8.21 -24.99 22.22
N ALA A 2 8.55 -23.98 23.02
CA ALA A 2 8.59 -22.57 22.56
C ALA A 2 9.64 -22.26 21.46
N SER A 3 10.77 -22.97 21.45
CA SER A 3 11.82 -22.81 20.43
C SER A 3 11.38 -23.31 19.04
N GLU A 4 10.67 -24.43 19.00
CA GLU A 4 10.16 -25.02 17.77
C GLU A 4 9.06 -24.14 17.14
N ALA A 5 8.11 -23.64 17.95
CA ALA A 5 7.08 -22.70 17.49
C ALA A 5 7.68 -21.41 16.92
N ARG A 6 8.72 -20.85 17.58
CA ARG A 6 9.43 -19.65 17.09
C ARG A 6 10.16 -19.92 15.77
N SER A 7 10.71 -21.12 15.57
CA SER A 7 11.37 -21.50 14.32
C SER A 7 10.39 -21.62 13.15
N LYS A 8 9.23 -22.28 13.36
CA LYS A 8 8.17 -22.41 12.36
C LYS A 8 7.58 -21.05 11.98
N LEU A 9 7.38 -20.15 12.95
CA LEU A 9 6.90 -18.78 12.69
C LEU A 9 7.90 -17.95 11.87
N LYS A 10 9.21 -18.08 12.16
CA LYS A 10 10.26 -17.38 11.41
C LYS A 10 10.34 -17.90 9.97
N GLN A 11 10.22 -19.21 9.78
CA GLN A 11 10.18 -19.84 8.47
C GLN A 11 8.97 -19.35 7.67
N HIS A 12 7.77 -19.40 8.25
CA HIS A 12 6.54 -18.95 7.60
C HIS A 12 6.58 -17.47 7.19
N ARG A 13 7.10 -16.59 8.06
CA ARG A 13 7.31 -15.17 7.71
C ARG A 13 8.27 -14.99 6.53
N SER A 14 9.30 -15.84 6.44
CA SER A 14 10.26 -15.78 5.34
C SER A 14 9.64 -16.21 4.01
N ASP A 15 8.80 -17.24 4.02
CA ASP A 15 8.13 -17.75 2.82
C ASP A 15 7.06 -16.76 2.33
N LEU A 16 6.29 -16.16 3.24
CA LEU A 16 5.37 -15.06 2.91
C LEU A 16 6.09 -13.87 2.27
N ARG A 17 7.28 -13.51 2.77
CA ARG A 17 8.08 -12.43 2.19
C ARG A 17 8.54 -12.76 0.77
N LYS A 18 9.01 -14.00 0.53
CA LYS A 18 9.41 -14.44 -0.81
C LYS A 18 8.24 -14.41 -1.78
N LEU A 19 7.07 -14.91 -1.37
CA LEU A 19 5.87 -14.92 -2.19
C LEU A 19 5.41 -13.50 -2.55
N SER A 20 5.41 -12.59 -1.57
CA SER A 20 5.11 -11.18 -1.79
C SER A 20 6.08 -10.53 -2.79
N LEU A 21 7.38 -10.79 -2.66
CA LEU A 21 8.39 -10.27 -3.59
C LEU A 21 8.20 -10.78 -5.02
N VAL A 22 7.92 -12.08 -5.19
CA VAL A 22 7.65 -12.67 -6.50
C VAL A 22 6.43 -12.02 -7.15
N PHE A 23 5.35 -11.83 -6.38
CA PHE A 23 4.15 -11.16 -6.86
C PHE A 23 4.42 -9.73 -7.35
N PHE A 24 5.17 -8.93 -6.58
CA PHE A 24 5.53 -7.57 -7.00
C PHE A 24 6.36 -7.55 -8.29
N ILE A 25 7.34 -8.44 -8.42
CA ILE A 25 8.17 -8.54 -9.63
C ILE A 25 7.33 -8.90 -10.86
N ILE A 26 6.39 -9.85 -10.72
CA ILE A 26 5.52 -10.25 -11.83
C ILE A 26 4.63 -9.08 -12.26
N MET A 27 4.07 -8.33 -11.31
CA MET A 27 3.25 -7.15 -11.60
C MET A 27 4.06 -6.03 -12.27
N ASP A 28 5.29 -5.77 -11.81
CA ASP A 28 6.17 -4.79 -12.44
C ASP A 28 6.54 -5.18 -13.88
N LEU A 29 6.82 -6.46 -14.14
CA LEU A 29 7.07 -6.97 -15.49
C LEU A 29 5.82 -6.84 -16.38
N PHE A 30 4.64 -7.09 -15.83
CA PHE A 30 3.38 -6.91 -16.54
C PHE A 30 3.18 -5.44 -16.93
N TYR A 31 3.38 -4.50 -16.00
CA TYR A 31 3.31 -3.07 -16.27
C TYR A 31 4.36 -2.59 -17.27
N ALA A 32 5.60 -3.09 -17.15
CA ALA A 32 6.65 -2.82 -18.13
C ALA A 32 6.27 -3.33 -19.53
N GLY A 33 5.67 -4.52 -19.62
CA GLY A 33 5.16 -5.08 -20.88
C GLY A 33 4.09 -4.19 -21.52
N ILE A 34 3.15 -3.66 -20.73
CA ILE A 34 2.11 -2.74 -21.19
C ILE A 34 2.69 -1.41 -21.66
N LEU A 35 3.72 -0.89 -20.97
CA LEU A 35 4.45 0.30 -21.40
C LEU A 35 5.11 0.08 -22.76
N LEU A 36 5.84 -1.03 -22.91
CA LEU A 36 6.52 -1.40 -24.16
C LEU A 36 5.53 -1.57 -25.32
N SER A 37 4.39 -2.23 -25.10
CA SER A 37 3.36 -2.39 -26.13
C SER A 37 2.69 -1.07 -26.53
N SER A 38 2.77 -0.05 -25.67
CA SER A 38 2.06 1.22 -25.83
C SER A 38 2.95 2.39 -26.24
N VAL A 39 4.26 2.18 -26.48
CA VAL A 39 5.23 3.25 -26.80
C VAL A 39 4.76 4.09 -27.99
N GLY A 40 4.31 3.45 -29.07
CA GLY A 40 3.88 4.14 -30.30
C GLY A 40 2.46 4.70 -30.30
N ARG A 41 1.68 4.50 -29.22
CA ARG A 41 0.29 4.96 -29.16
C ARG A 41 0.19 6.32 -28.47
N VAL A 42 -0.51 7.26 -29.09
CA VAL A 42 -0.72 8.61 -28.53
C VAL A 42 -1.90 8.57 -27.56
N CYS A 43 -1.77 9.30 -26.45
CA CYS A 43 -2.75 9.33 -25.37
C CYS A 43 -2.83 10.77 -24.85
N ASP A 44 -4.03 11.29 -24.62
CA ASP A 44 -4.24 12.69 -24.21
C ASP A 44 -3.78 12.97 -22.77
N THR A 45 -3.69 11.92 -21.96
CA THR A 45 -3.26 12.00 -20.56
C THR A 45 -1.96 11.23 -20.35
N PRO A 46 -1.13 11.67 -19.37
CA PRO A 46 0.17 11.06 -19.12
C PRO A 46 0.08 9.73 -18.33
N LEU A 47 -0.80 8.81 -18.74
CA LEU A 47 -0.93 7.48 -18.12
C LEU A 47 0.37 6.66 -18.22
N LYS A 48 1.16 6.85 -19.29
CA LYS A 48 2.48 6.21 -19.41
C LYS A 48 3.41 6.63 -18.26
N SER A 49 3.44 7.93 -17.97
CA SER A 49 4.22 8.48 -16.86
C SER A 49 3.71 7.96 -15.52
N TRP A 50 2.38 7.85 -15.36
CA TRP A 50 1.78 7.27 -14.15
C TRP A 50 2.27 5.84 -13.88
N LEU A 51 2.20 4.98 -14.90
CA LEU A 51 2.59 3.58 -14.81
C LEU A 51 4.10 3.44 -14.57
N PHE A 52 4.91 4.31 -15.17
CA PHE A 52 6.35 4.39 -14.89
C PHE A 52 6.63 4.77 -13.43
N GLY A 53 5.91 5.77 -12.90
CA GLY A 53 6.01 6.15 -11.49
C GLY A 53 5.57 5.03 -10.54
N ALA A 54 4.57 4.25 -10.92
CA ALA A 54 4.12 3.09 -10.13
C ALA A 54 5.24 2.03 -9.99
N ILE A 55 5.92 1.69 -11.09
CA ILE A 55 7.07 0.76 -11.08
C ILE A 55 8.20 1.31 -10.20
N LEU A 56 8.50 2.61 -10.31
CA LEU A 56 9.57 3.26 -9.55
C LEU A 56 9.29 3.27 -8.03
N LEU A 57 8.03 3.50 -7.64
CA LEU A 57 7.59 3.48 -6.24
C LEU A 57 7.68 2.07 -5.62
N VAL A 58 7.47 1.01 -6.40
CA VAL A 58 7.65 -0.38 -5.95
C VAL A 58 9.14 -0.70 -5.78
N GLY A 59 9.97 -0.31 -6.75
CA GLY A 59 11.41 -0.54 -6.72
C GLY A 59 12.13 0.18 -5.57
N THR A 60 11.73 1.41 -5.25
CA THR A 60 12.33 2.20 -4.15
C THR A 60 12.09 1.56 -2.78
N LYS A 61 10.90 0.98 -2.53
CA LYS A 61 10.63 0.23 -1.29
C LYS A 61 11.51 -1.02 -1.15
N LEU A 62 11.80 -1.68 -2.26
CA LEU A 62 12.64 -2.89 -2.29
C LEU A 62 14.10 -2.58 -1.93
N VAL A 63 14.64 -1.47 -2.45
CA VAL A 63 16.02 -1.02 -2.23
C VAL A 63 16.21 -0.53 -0.79
N LEU A 64 15.27 0.26 -0.28
CA LEU A 64 15.31 0.75 1.11
C LEU A 64 15.16 -0.37 2.14
N SER A 65 14.41 -1.43 1.82
CA SER A 65 14.25 -2.59 2.70
C SER A 65 15.46 -3.53 2.72
N ARG A 66 16.21 -3.63 1.60
CA ARG A 66 17.41 -4.48 1.50
C ARG A 66 18.69 -3.83 2.00
N ASN A 67 18.83 -2.52 1.83
CA ASN A 67 19.96 -1.81 2.40
C ASN A 67 19.78 -1.79 3.92
N LYS A 68 20.49 -2.69 4.61
CA LYS A 68 20.65 -2.63 6.07
C LYS A 68 21.03 -1.20 6.45
N ILE A 69 20.06 -0.43 6.95
CA ILE A 69 20.25 0.84 7.65
C ILE A 69 20.87 0.53 9.04
N ASP A 70 21.88 -0.33 9.09
CA ASP A 70 22.63 -0.66 10.30
C ASP A 70 23.89 0.21 10.42
N LYS A 71 24.32 0.87 9.34
CA LYS A 71 25.61 1.58 9.32
C LYS A 71 25.54 3.09 9.54
N TYR A 72 24.38 3.72 9.41
CA TYR A 72 24.20 5.17 9.64
C TYR A 72 23.42 5.52 10.92
N HIS A 73 22.86 4.53 11.62
CA HIS A 73 21.95 4.75 12.75
C HIS A 73 22.67 5.13 14.07
N ARG A 74 23.99 5.30 14.09
CA ARG A 74 24.76 5.48 15.35
C ARG A 74 25.20 6.92 15.66
N MET A 75 24.90 7.91 14.82
CA MET A 75 25.54 9.24 14.96
C MET A 75 24.62 10.46 15.07
N LEU A 76 23.29 10.31 14.98
CA LEU A 76 22.36 11.43 15.14
C LEU A 76 21.44 11.20 16.34
N VAL A 77 21.87 11.76 17.46
CA VAL A 77 21.11 11.96 18.70
C VAL A 77 20.04 13.03 18.44
N TRP A 78 18.86 12.90 19.10
CA TRP A 78 17.62 13.72 19.07
C TRP A 78 16.46 13.17 18.21
N PRO A 79 15.20 13.36 18.68
CA PRO A 79 14.40 12.37 19.42
C PRO A 79 14.15 11.07 18.61
N LYS A 80 13.77 9.98 19.30
CA LYS A 80 13.60 8.58 18.80
C LYS A 80 12.55 8.37 17.68
N ILE A 81 12.38 9.26 16.73
CA ILE A 81 11.73 8.97 15.46
C ILE A 81 12.82 8.46 14.54
N SER A 82 12.88 7.15 14.35
CA SER A 82 13.81 6.54 13.40
C SER A 82 13.61 7.19 12.04
N VAL A 83 14.68 7.65 11.41
CA VAL A 83 14.66 8.21 10.04
C VAL A 83 13.93 7.28 9.06
N ALA A 84 13.95 5.98 9.33
CA ALA A 84 13.15 4.97 8.65
C ALA A 84 11.63 5.26 8.69
N VAL A 85 11.07 5.64 9.84
CA VAL A 85 9.64 5.96 10.00
C VAL A 85 9.27 7.23 9.22
N ILE A 86 10.12 8.26 9.25
CA ILE A 86 9.90 9.49 8.45
C ILE A 86 9.96 9.17 6.95
N GLY A 87 10.96 8.39 6.53
CA GLY A 87 11.08 7.95 5.13
C GLY A 87 9.88 7.14 4.67
N GLU A 88 9.38 6.22 5.50
CA GLU A 88 8.17 5.46 5.23
C GLU A 88 6.93 6.37 5.14
N ALA A 89 6.78 7.34 6.04
CA ALA A 89 5.66 8.28 6.02
C ALA A 89 5.68 9.17 4.76
N ILE A 90 6.84 9.69 4.37
CA ILE A 90 6.99 10.50 3.14
C ILE A 90 6.68 9.66 1.90
N LEU A 91 7.21 8.44 1.83
CA LEU A 91 6.92 7.51 0.72
C LEU A 91 5.44 7.14 0.68
N PHE A 92 4.80 6.98 1.83
CA PHE A 92 3.37 6.71 1.92
C PHE A 92 2.54 7.88 1.38
N ILE A 93 2.80 9.10 1.84
CA ILE A 93 2.11 10.32 1.37
C ILE A 93 2.35 10.52 -0.12
N GLY A 94 3.60 10.39 -0.58
CA GLY A 94 3.96 10.49 -2.00
C GLY A 94 3.25 9.43 -2.85
N SER A 95 3.16 8.18 -2.37
CA SER A 95 2.42 7.11 -3.05
C SER A 95 0.93 7.42 -3.12
N PHE A 96 0.35 7.95 -2.05
CA PHE A 96 -1.07 8.32 -2.01
C PHE A 96 -1.37 9.45 -3.00
N LEU A 97 -0.54 10.50 -3.03
CA LEU A 97 -0.70 11.60 -4.00
C LEU A 97 -0.50 11.15 -5.45
N TRP A 98 0.47 10.28 -5.70
CA TRP A 98 0.69 9.69 -7.03
C TRP A 98 -0.52 8.86 -7.49
N PHE A 99 -1.11 8.13 -6.56
CA PHE A 99 -2.29 7.33 -6.79
C PHE A 99 -3.54 8.16 -7.07
N THR A 100 -3.77 9.24 -6.30
CA THR A 100 -4.89 10.16 -6.54
C THR A 100 -4.76 10.88 -7.87
N LEU A 101 -3.53 11.27 -8.26
CA LEU A 101 -3.25 11.82 -9.59
C LEU A 101 -3.61 10.83 -10.71
N GLY A 102 -3.27 9.56 -10.55
CA GLY A 102 -3.69 8.50 -11.48
C GLY A 102 -5.20 8.41 -11.65
N THR A 103 -5.93 8.54 -10.53
CA THR A 103 -7.40 8.52 -10.55
C THR A 103 -7.95 9.68 -11.39
N VAL A 104 -7.41 10.88 -11.22
CA VAL A 104 -7.78 12.05 -12.03
C VAL A 104 -7.49 11.79 -13.51
N TRP A 105 -6.28 11.32 -13.85
CA TRP A 105 -5.87 11.11 -15.24
C TRP A 105 -6.65 10.01 -15.97
N VAL A 106 -7.05 8.94 -15.28
CA VAL A 106 -7.91 7.91 -15.87
C VAL A 106 -9.30 8.48 -16.15
N ASN A 107 -9.87 9.22 -15.19
CA ASN A 107 -11.22 9.80 -15.33
C ASN A 107 -11.30 10.94 -16.35
N THR A 108 -10.21 11.68 -16.57
CA THR A 108 -10.17 12.75 -17.57
C THR A 108 -9.81 12.27 -18.97
N SER A 109 -9.43 10.99 -19.13
CA SER A 109 -9.01 10.45 -20.42
C SER A 109 -10.22 10.03 -21.27
N LEU A 110 -10.46 10.74 -22.38
CA LEU A 110 -11.58 10.48 -23.29
C LEU A 110 -11.16 9.58 -24.46
N VAL A 111 -9.97 9.78 -25.03
CA VAL A 111 -9.52 9.07 -26.25
C VAL A 111 -8.55 7.92 -25.95
N CYS A 112 -7.88 7.91 -24.79
CA CYS A 112 -6.96 6.82 -24.43
C CYS A 112 -7.61 5.44 -24.42
N GLN A 113 -8.90 5.36 -24.08
CA GLN A 113 -9.63 4.10 -24.02
C GLN A 113 -9.71 3.42 -25.40
N SER A 114 -9.88 4.18 -26.49
CA SER A 114 -9.96 3.64 -27.84
C SER A 114 -8.57 3.44 -28.46
N THR A 115 -7.64 4.37 -28.22
CA THR A 115 -6.30 4.31 -28.83
C THR A 115 -5.38 3.30 -28.15
N ALA A 116 -5.35 3.27 -26.81
CA ALA A 116 -4.48 2.40 -26.02
C ALA A 116 -5.28 1.67 -24.93
N PRO A 117 -6.22 0.78 -25.30
CA PRO A 117 -7.15 0.14 -24.38
C PRO A 117 -6.44 -0.64 -23.28
N ALA A 118 -5.37 -1.36 -23.61
CA ALA A 118 -4.60 -2.13 -22.63
C ALA A 118 -4.07 -1.22 -21.50
N LEU A 119 -3.43 -0.11 -21.85
CA LEU A 119 -2.85 0.84 -20.90
C LEU A 119 -3.91 1.55 -20.05
N TRP A 120 -5.04 1.90 -20.67
CA TRP A 120 -6.17 2.50 -19.97
C TRP A 120 -6.81 1.52 -18.97
N TRP A 121 -7.17 0.32 -19.43
CA TRP A 121 -7.82 -0.69 -18.60
C TRP A 121 -6.94 -1.16 -17.45
N THR A 122 -5.63 -1.33 -17.66
CA THR A 122 -4.73 -1.75 -16.59
C THR A 122 -4.62 -0.68 -15.52
N SER A 123 -4.57 0.59 -15.91
CA SER A 123 -4.53 1.71 -14.97
C SER A 123 -5.85 1.83 -14.21
N PHE A 124 -6.99 1.76 -14.92
CA PHE A 124 -8.32 1.79 -14.34
C PHE A 124 -8.52 0.66 -13.32
N VAL A 125 -8.29 -0.60 -13.72
CA VAL A 125 -8.49 -1.77 -12.83
C VAL A 125 -7.58 -1.69 -11.61
N THR A 126 -6.32 -1.27 -11.78
CA THR A 126 -5.39 -1.10 -10.66
C THR A 126 -5.90 -0.05 -9.67
N ILE A 127 -6.32 1.11 -10.19
CA ILE A 127 -6.85 2.21 -9.36
C ILE A 127 -8.12 1.81 -8.65
N SER A 128 -9.09 1.26 -9.37
CA SER A 128 -10.35 0.80 -8.79
C SER A 128 -10.12 -0.26 -7.71
N SER A 129 -9.25 -1.24 -7.96
CA SER A 129 -8.95 -2.30 -6.98
C SER A 129 -8.42 -1.71 -5.68
N ILE A 130 -7.48 -0.77 -5.73
CA ILE A 130 -6.91 -0.13 -4.54
C ILE A 130 -7.97 0.67 -3.78
N TRP A 131 -8.83 1.42 -4.48
CA TRP A 131 -9.94 2.12 -3.84
C TRP A 131 -10.94 1.17 -3.17
N PHE A 132 -11.27 0.05 -3.82
CA PHE A 132 -12.14 -0.97 -3.23
C PHE A 132 -11.53 -1.61 -1.97
N PHE A 133 -10.24 -1.95 -2.00
CA PHE A 133 -9.55 -2.43 -0.80
C PHE A 133 -9.55 -1.39 0.32
N THR A 134 -9.30 -0.12 0.00
CA THR A 134 -9.27 0.97 0.98
C THR A 134 -10.65 1.18 1.61
N ALA A 135 -11.70 1.22 0.79
CA ALA A 135 -13.08 1.32 1.25
C ALA A 135 -13.49 0.10 2.11
N GLY A 136 -13.11 -1.11 1.68
CA GLY A 136 -13.36 -2.34 2.44
C GLY A 136 -12.70 -2.34 3.80
N LEU A 137 -11.43 -1.89 3.89
CA LEU A 137 -10.73 -1.73 5.15
C LEU A 137 -11.42 -0.70 6.05
N ALA A 138 -11.81 0.45 5.52
CA ALA A 138 -12.53 1.47 6.28
C ALA A 138 -13.87 0.94 6.84
N LEU A 139 -14.66 0.25 6.01
CA LEU A 139 -15.91 -0.39 6.44
C LEU A 139 -15.68 -1.47 7.50
N SER A 140 -14.62 -2.27 7.38
CA SER A 140 -14.28 -3.28 8.37
C SER A 140 -13.92 -2.65 9.73
N LEU A 141 -13.20 -1.53 9.74
CA LEU A 141 -12.87 -0.80 10.96
C LEU A 141 -14.13 -0.24 11.62
N ILE A 142 -15.03 0.35 10.83
CA ILE A 142 -16.33 0.83 11.33
C ILE A 142 -17.15 -0.34 11.90
N GLY A 143 -17.17 -1.49 11.22
CA GLY A 143 -17.87 -2.68 11.71
C GLY A 143 -17.33 -3.16 13.05
N ILE A 144 -15.99 -3.22 13.21
CA ILE A 144 -15.34 -3.63 14.46
C ILE A 144 -15.64 -2.62 15.58
N THR A 145 -15.57 -1.31 15.31
CA THR A 145 -15.83 -0.29 16.34
C THR A 145 -17.28 -0.29 16.79
N VAL A 146 -18.24 -0.40 15.86
CA VAL A 146 -19.67 -0.51 16.19
C VAL A 146 -19.95 -1.79 16.97
N TYR A 147 -19.41 -2.93 16.52
CA TYR A 147 -19.52 -4.20 17.24
C TYR A 147 -19.00 -4.08 18.67
N HIS A 148 -17.82 -3.47 18.84
CA HIS A 148 -17.25 -3.24 20.16
C HIS A 148 -18.15 -2.34 21.01
N MET A 149 -18.66 -1.23 20.49
CA MET A 149 -19.57 -0.34 21.22
C MET A 149 -20.84 -1.06 21.68
N ILE A 150 -21.41 -1.95 20.85
CA ILE A 150 -22.59 -2.76 21.21
C ILE A 150 -22.21 -3.81 22.26
N SER A 151 -21.12 -4.56 22.05
CA SER A 151 -20.68 -5.62 22.96
C SER A 151 -20.27 -5.09 24.33
N THR A 152 -19.75 -3.87 24.39
CA THR A 152 -19.37 -3.18 25.64
C THR A 152 -20.50 -2.30 26.18
N GLY A 153 -21.65 -2.28 25.49
CA GLY A 153 -22.80 -1.39 25.66
C GLY A 153 -23.54 -1.54 26.99
N GLY A 154 -22.87 -1.16 28.09
CA GLY A 154 -23.48 -1.02 29.42
C GLY A 154 -22.50 -1.19 30.58
N SER A 155 -21.34 -1.80 30.37
CA SER A 155 -20.33 -1.96 31.44
C SER A 155 -19.44 -0.73 31.54
N ASN A 156 -20.04 0.45 31.78
CA ASN A 156 -19.25 1.58 32.22
C ASN A 156 -18.98 1.38 33.72
N PRO A 157 -17.73 1.16 34.15
CA PRO A 157 -17.43 0.89 35.56
C PRO A 157 -17.86 2.05 36.48
N GLU A 158 -17.98 3.26 35.94
CA GLU A 158 -18.45 4.45 36.66
C GLU A 158 -19.92 4.40 37.10
N PHE A 159 -20.81 3.68 36.38
CA PHE A 159 -22.21 3.56 36.79
C PHE A 159 -22.46 2.39 37.77
N ASN A 160 -21.55 1.42 37.82
CA ASN A 160 -21.66 0.27 38.73
C ASN A 160 -21.26 0.62 40.18
N THR A 161 -20.53 1.70 40.41
CA THR A 161 -20.17 2.17 41.76
C THR A 161 -21.28 2.98 42.42
N VAL A 162 -22.08 3.71 41.64
CA VAL A 162 -23.18 4.54 42.18
C VAL A 162 -24.37 3.71 42.67
N SER A 163 -24.60 2.52 42.10
CA SER A 163 -25.71 1.63 42.52
C SER A 163 -25.41 0.81 43.80
N ARG A 164 -24.22 0.90 44.39
CA ARG A 164 -23.80 0.09 45.56
C ARG A 164 -23.72 0.85 46.89
N ASN A 165 -24.02 2.15 46.89
CA ASN A 165 -24.18 2.96 48.10
C ASN A 165 -25.63 3.35 48.29
#